data_AF-A0A2N0T130-F1
#
_entry.id   AF-A0A2N0T130-F1
#
_cell.length_a   1.000
_cell.length_b   1.000
_cell.length_c   1.000
_cell.angle_alpha   90.00
_cell.angle_beta   90.00
_cell.angle_gamma   90.00
#
_symmetry.space_group_name_H-M   'P 1'
#
loop_
_entity.id
_entity.type
_entity.pdbx_description
1 polymer ?
#
loop_
_entity_poly.entity_id
_entity_poly.type
_entity_poly.pdbx_seq_one_letter_code
_entity_poly.pdbx_strand_id
1 'polypeptide(L)'
;MLRIAVPNKGMLSEPAWNMLAEAGYRLRTNPRQLVVQDPDNGIELFYLRPLDIAVYVGRGAIDVGVTGQDLLKNSGTAALEHMPLGFGASTFRFAAPNESPITTLEDVQGKRVATTFDKLVHDYLVEHGIQAETIHLDGAVESSVQLGVADLIADVVSTGTTLRNAGLRVFAEPLSTPKLA
;
A
#
# COMPACT_ATOMS: atom_id res chain seq x y z
N MET A 1 -10.22 26.86 2.73
CA MET A 1 -10.15 26.01 1.52
C MET A 1 -9.68 24.66 1.98
N LEU A 2 -10.46 23.61 1.74
CA LEU A 2 -10.13 22.24 2.18
C LEU A 2 -9.04 21.67 1.27
N ARG A 3 -7.95 21.18 1.84
CA ARG A 3 -6.83 20.56 1.12
C ARG A 3 -7.02 19.05 1.05
N ILE A 4 -7.10 18.53 -0.16
CA ILE A 4 -7.38 17.11 -0.41
C ILE A 4 -6.21 16.49 -1.18
N ALA A 5 -5.63 15.42 -0.66
CA ALA A 5 -4.61 14.66 -1.38
C ALA A 5 -5.23 13.54 -2.24
N VAL A 6 -4.83 13.49 -3.50
CA VAL A 6 -5.29 12.52 -4.50
C VAL A 6 -4.09 11.68 -4.97
N PRO A 7 -4.21 10.34 -5.07
CA PRO A 7 -3.12 9.48 -5.52
C PRO A 7 -2.76 9.81 -6.97
N ASN A 8 -1.49 10.12 -7.21
CA ASN A 8 -1.01 10.57 -8.52
C ASN A 8 -0.66 9.43 -9.49
N LYS A 9 -0.52 8.20 -8.98
CA LYS A 9 -0.15 6.99 -9.72
C LYS A 9 -0.65 5.74 -8.99
N GLY A 10 -0.52 4.59 -9.65
CA GLY A 10 -0.90 3.28 -9.10
C GLY A 10 -2.40 3.03 -9.18
N MET A 11 -2.82 1.88 -8.66
CA MET A 11 -4.18 1.34 -8.82
C MET A 11 -5.29 2.21 -8.22
N LEU A 12 -4.96 3.11 -7.29
CA LEU A 12 -5.93 4.03 -6.66
C LEU A 12 -6.14 5.31 -7.47
N SER A 13 -5.23 5.66 -8.40
CA SER A 13 -5.21 6.97 -9.05
C SER A 13 -6.42 7.22 -9.93
N GLU A 14 -6.69 6.30 -10.86
CA GLU A 14 -7.79 6.44 -11.80
C GLU A 14 -9.17 6.33 -11.12
N PRO A 15 -9.44 5.36 -10.23
CA PRO A 15 -10.71 5.31 -9.51
C PRO A 15 -10.97 6.55 -8.65
N ALA A 16 -9.96 7.05 -7.93
CA ALA A 16 -10.10 8.27 -7.13
C ALA A 16 -10.37 9.50 -8.02
N TRP A 17 -9.72 9.57 -9.19
CA TRP A 17 -9.95 10.65 -10.16
C TRP A 17 -11.38 10.59 -10.71
N ASN A 18 -11.86 9.40 -11.11
CA ASN A 18 -13.22 9.21 -11.62
C ASN A 18 -14.27 9.60 -10.56
N MET A 19 -14.10 9.15 -9.31
CA MET A 19 -15.00 9.49 -8.20
C MET A 19 -15.09 11.01 -7.99
N LEU A 20 -13.95 11.72 -7.99
CA LEU A 20 -13.95 13.17 -7.83
C LEU A 20 -14.53 13.90 -9.05
N ALA A 21 -14.35 13.35 -10.26
CA ALA A 21 -14.93 13.90 -11.48
C ALA A 21 -16.46 13.80 -11.45
N GLU A 22 -16.98 12.63 -11.08
CA GLU A 22 -18.41 12.37 -10.93
C GLU A 22 -19.04 13.22 -9.82
N ALA A 23 -18.26 13.54 -8.77
CA ALA A 23 -18.67 14.47 -7.71
C ALA A 23 -18.66 15.95 -8.14
N GLY A 24 -18.19 16.28 -9.34
CA GLY A 24 -18.22 17.64 -9.89
C GLY A 24 -17.05 18.55 -9.50
N TYR A 25 -15.94 17.97 -8.99
CA TYR A 25 -14.74 18.75 -8.66
C TYR A 25 -13.91 19.09 -9.89
N ARG A 26 -13.24 20.25 -9.84
CA ARG A 26 -12.25 20.64 -10.85
C ARG A 26 -10.98 19.79 -10.70
N LEU A 27 -10.68 19.00 -11.73
CA LEU A 27 -9.51 18.11 -11.73
C LEU A 27 -8.37 18.64 -12.60
N ARG A 28 -7.19 18.03 -12.44
CA ARG A 28 -6.03 18.31 -13.29
C ARG A 28 -6.34 17.98 -14.75
N THR A 29 -5.84 18.81 -15.65
CA THR A 29 -5.96 18.59 -17.11
C THR A 29 -4.79 17.82 -17.69
N ASN A 30 -3.69 17.70 -16.94
CA ASN A 30 -2.53 16.91 -17.33
C ASN A 30 -1.83 16.30 -16.09
N PRO A 31 -1.12 15.17 -16.24
CA PRO A 31 -0.49 14.48 -15.10
C PRO A 31 0.63 15.26 -14.39
N ARG A 32 1.22 16.28 -15.02
CA ARG A 32 2.31 17.09 -14.43
C ARG A 32 1.77 18.15 -13.48
N GLN A 33 0.48 18.47 -13.56
CA GLN A 33 -0.16 19.40 -12.64
C GLN A 33 -0.35 18.72 -11.29
N LEU A 34 0.46 19.14 -10.31
CA LEU A 34 0.46 18.60 -8.95
C LEU A 34 -0.54 19.28 -8.03
N VAL A 35 -0.99 20.50 -8.37
CA VAL A 35 -1.93 21.28 -7.58
C VAL A 35 -3.04 21.83 -8.48
N VAL A 36 -4.29 21.69 -8.04
CA VAL A 36 -5.48 22.25 -8.70
C VAL A 36 -6.31 22.97 -7.66
N GLN A 37 -6.63 24.23 -7.93
CA GLN A 37 -7.57 24.99 -7.12
C GLN A 37 -8.96 24.91 -7.73
N ASP A 38 -9.94 24.72 -6.85
CA ASP A 38 -11.36 24.71 -7.19
C ASP A 38 -12.10 25.68 -6.25
N PRO A 39 -12.04 27.00 -6.53
CA PRO A 39 -12.67 28.00 -5.67
C PRO A 39 -14.19 27.85 -5.55
N ASP A 40 -14.85 27.34 -6.60
CA ASP A 40 -16.31 27.15 -6.63
C ASP A 40 -16.76 26.10 -5.62
N ASN A 41 -15.94 25.07 -5.40
CA ASN A 41 -16.15 24.05 -4.36
C ASN A 41 -15.38 24.33 -3.05
N GLY A 42 -14.59 25.40 -3.00
CA GLY A 42 -13.80 25.76 -1.82
C GLY A 42 -12.70 24.77 -1.46
N ILE A 43 -12.12 24.06 -2.45
CA ILE A 43 -11.09 23.03 -2.24
C ILE A 43 -9.80 23.28 -3.04
N GLU A 44 -8.72 22.62 -2.61
CA GLU A 44 -7.45 22.51 -3.32
C GLU A 44 -6.98 21.06 -3.35
N LEU A 45 -6.81 20.51 -4.55
CA LEU A 45 -6.36 19.14 -4.78
C LEU A 45 -4.84 19.08 -4.92
N PHE A 46 -4.20 18.17 -4.19
CA PHE A 46 -2.78 17.86 -4.25
C PHE A 46 -2.57 16.44 -4.77
N TYR A 47 -1.89 16.30 -5.91
CA TYR A 47 -1.61 14.99 -6.50
C TYR A 47 -0.28 14.43 -5.97
N LEU A 48 -0.37 13.51 -5.01
CA LEU A 48 0.77 12.99 -4.25
C LEU A 48 0.98 11.49 -4.48
N ARG A 49 2.18 10.97 -4.17
CA ARG A 49 2.38 9.52 -4.19
C ARG A 49 1.55 8.91 -3.04
N PRO A 50 0.88 7.76 -3.23
CA PRO A 50 0.02 7.15 -2.21
C PRO A 50 0.67 6.99 -0.82
N LEU A 51 1.94 6.57 -0.79
CA LEU A 51 2.81 6.52 0.41
C LEU A 51 2.83 7.83 1.20
N ASP A 52 2.97 8.96 0.49
CA ASP A 52 3.17 10.25 1.14
C ASP A 52 1.85 10.81 1.71
N ILE A 53 0.69 10.37 1.19
CA ILE A 53 -0.63 10.92 1.53
C ILE A 53 -0.91 10.80 3.03
N ALA A 54 -0.71 9.61 3.61
CA ALA A 54 -0.92 9.38 5.04
C ALA A 54 0.00 10.28 5.89
N VAL A 55 1.24 10.49 5.43
CA VAL A 55 2.20 11.37 6.11
C VAL A 55 1.73 12.82 6.11
N TYR A 56 1.31 13.35 4.96
CA TYR A 56 0.87 14.75 4.88
C TYR A 56 -0.43 15.00 5.67
N VAL A 57 -1.36 14.04 5.69
CA VAL A 57 -2.58 14.11 6.51
C VAL A 57 -2.24 14.01 8.00
N GLY A 58 -1.44 13.03 8.41
CA GLY A 58 -1.06 12.85 9.81
C GLY A 58 -0.20 13.99 10.39
N ARG A 59 0.42 14.80 9.52
CA ARG A 59 1.15 16.03 9.89
C ARG A 59 0.27 17.29 9.90
N GLY A 60 -0.99 17.20 9.47
CA GLY A 60 -1.92 18.34 9.38
C GLY A 60 -1.61 19.32 8.25
N ALA A 61 -0.78 18.94 7.27
CA ALA A 61 -0.48 19.78 6.11
C ALA A 61 -1.59 19.70 5.03
N ILE A 62 -2.24 18.53 4.96
CA ILE A 62 -3.40 18.19 4.14
C ILE A 62 -4.52 17.77 5.08
N ASP A 63 -5.77 18.15 4.78
CA ASP A 63 -6.91 17.89 5.66
C ASP A 63 -7.44 16.45 5.50
N VAL A 64 -7.50 15.95 4.26
CA VAL A 64 -7.98 14.60 3.93
C VAL A 64 -7.28 14.05 2.69
N GLY A 65 -7.19 12.73 2.52
CA GLY A 65 -6.63 12.16 1.30
C GLY A 65 -7.06 10.72 1.04
N VAL A 66 -6.92 10.29 -0.20
CA VAL A 66 -7.24 8.93 -0.66
C VAL A 66 -5.97 8.08 -0.71
N THR A 67 -5.88 7.03 0.10
CA THR A 67 -4.73 6.10 0.11
C THR A 67 -5.16 4.68 0.49
N GLY A 68 -4.28 3.71 0.30
CA GLY A 68 -4.53 2.32 0.69
C GLY A 68 -4.45 2.14 2.20
N GLN A 69 -5.27 1.22 2.75
CA GLN A 69 -5.24 0.94 4.19
C GLN A 69 -3.91 0.35 4.64
N ASP A 70 -3.29 -0.48 3.82
CA ASP A 70 -1.94 -1.02 3.96
C ASP A 70 -0.90 0.12 4.08
N LEU A 71 -0.99 1.13 3.22
CA LEU A 71 -0.13 2.31 3.26
C LEU A 71 -0.37 3.15 4.51
N LEU A 72 -1.63 3.33 4.92
CA LEU A 72 -1.97 4.04 6.15
C LEU A 72 -1.38 3.34 7.38
N LYS A 73 -1.58 2.02 7.51
CA LYS A 73 -1.02 1.21 8.61
C LYS A 73 0.49 1.26 8.63
N ASN A 74 1.13 1.15 7.47
CA ASN A 74 2.58 1.20 7.36
C ASN A 74 3.16 2.59 7.66
N SER A 75 2.40 3.67 7.40
CA SER A 75 2.89 5.04 7.60
C SER A 75 3.27 5.35 9.05
N GLY A 76 2.67 4.67 10.04
CA GLY A 76 2.86 4.96 11.46
C GLY A 76 2.45 6.38 11.87
N THR A 77 1.59 7.03 11.09
CA THR A 77 1.14 8.41 11.31
C THR A 77 -0.12 8.44 12.19
N ALA A 78 -0.48 9.63 12.67
CA ALA A 78 -1.72 9.86 13.40
C ALA A 78 -2.97 10.01 12.48
N ALA A 79 -2.81 9.83 11.17
CA ALA A 79 -3.94 9.87 10.25
C ALA A 79 -4.92 8.72 10.57
N LEU A 80 -6.22 9.02 10.47
CA LEU A 80 -7.28 8.06 10.76
C LEU A 80 -8.04 7.71 9.48
N GLU A 81 -8.41 6.43 9.35
CA GLU A 81 -9.33 5.98 8.31
C GLU A 81 -10.71 6.60 8.58
N HIS A 82 -11.26 7.32 7.61
CA HIS A 82 -12.59 7.92 7.72
C HIS A 82 -13.68 6.99 7.20
N MET A 83 -13.52 6.49 5.97
CA MET A 83 -14.44 5.54 5.35
C MET A 83 -13.77 4.80 4.19
N PRO A 84 -14.23 3.57 3.85
CA PRO A 84 -13.89 2.93 2.60
C PRO A 84 -14.66 3.57 1.43
N LEU A 85 -13.99 3.74 0.30
CA LEU A 85 -14.48 4.31 -0.97
C LEU A 85 -14.92 3.24 -1.99
N GLY A 86 -14.60 1.97 -1.76
CA GLY A 86 -15.17 0.86 -2.53
C GLY A 86 -14.36 0.44 -3.76
N PHE A 87 -13.11 0.89 -3.89
CA PHE A 87 -12.19 0.46 -4.94
C PHE A 87 -10.82 0.06 -4.38
N GLY A 88 -9.90 -0.38 -5.25
CA GLY A 88 -8.54 -0.72 -4.81
C GLY A 88 -8.43 -2.06 -4.09
N ALA A 89 -9.33 -3.01 -4.35
CA ALA A 89 -9.33 -4.32 -3.71
C ALA A 89 -7.98 -5.05 -3.85
N SER A 90 -7.40 -5.40 -2.71
CA SER A 90 -6.17 -6.19 -2.62
C SER A 90 -6.12 -6.92 -1.28
N THR A 91 -5.20 -7.87 -1.15
CA THR A 91 -4.87 -8.51 0.13
C THR A 91 -3.38 -8.40 0.39
N PHE A 92 -2.98 -8.12 1.62
CA PHE A 92 -1.57 -8.14 2.01
C PHE A 92 -1.17 -9.57 2.38
N ARG A 93 -0.17 -10.16 1.72
CA ARG A 93 0.15 -11.59 1.81
C ARG A 93 1.63 -11.83 1.96
N PHE A 94 1.99 -12.90 2.68
CA PHE A 94 3.28 -13.53 2.52
C PHE A 94 3.31 -14.40 1.24
N ALA A 95 4.46 -14.46 0.60
CA ALA A 95 4.71 -15.37 -0.51
C ALA A 95 6.15 -15.91 -0.49
N ALA A 96 6.32 -17.19 -0.78
CA ALA A 96 7.59 -17.90 -0.82
C ALA A 96 7.77 -18.65 -2.15
N PRO A 97 8.98 -19.07 -2.54
CA PRO A 97 9.18 -19.91 -3.72
C PRO A 97 8.29 -21.14 -3.70
N ASN A 98 7.81 -21.57 -4.88
CA ASN A 98 6.93 -22.73 -5.01
C ASN A 98 7.48 -23.98 -4.30
N GLU A 99 8.78 -24.25 -4.49
CA GLU A 99 9.50 -25.41 -3.94
C GLU A 99 10.06 -25.18 -2.52
N SER A 100 9.78 -24.03 -1.91
CA SER A 100 10.26 -23.71 -0.56
C SER A 100 9.52 -24.54 0.49
N PRO A 101 10.19 -24.97 1.58
CA PRO A 101 9.53 -25.60 2.72
C PRO A 101 8.63 -24.64 3.52
N ILE A 102 8.68 -23.32 3.26
CA ILE A 102 7.92 -22.31 4.01
C ILE A 102 6.44 -22.37 3.63
N THR A 103 5.60 -22.97 4.47
CA THR A 103 4.18 -23.21 4.19
C THR A 103 3.25 -22.60 5.24
N THR A 104 3.74 -22.37 6.45
CA THR A 104 2.98 -21.75 7.53
C THR A 104 3.62 -20.45 8.01
N LEU A 105 2.93 -19.72 8.87
CA LEU A 105 3.44 -18.48 9.43
C LEU A 105 4.66 -18.74 10.34
N GLU A 106 4.68 -19.86 11.06
CA GLU A 106 5.78 -20.25 11.95
C GLU A 106 7.09 -20.52 11.18
N ASP A 107 7.01 -20.95 9.93
CA ASP A 107 8.18 -21.17 9.06
C ASP A 107 8.95 -19.88 8.74
N VAL A 108 8.36 -18.71 9.02
CA VAL A 108 9.00 -17.39 8.87
C VAL A 108 10.04 -17.13 9.95
N GLN A 109 10.04 -17.91 11.05
CA GLN A 109 11.01 -17.77 12.13
C GLN A 109 12.46 -17.88 11.62
N GLY A 110 13.25 -16.86 11.93
CA GLY A 110 14.66 -16.74 11.56
C GLY A 110 14.92 -16.50 10.06
N LYS A 111 13.89 -16.14 9.29
CA LYS A 111 14.00 -15.88 7.83
C LYS A 111 14.21 -14.41 7.52
N ARG A 112 14.56 -14.14 6.26
CA ARG A 112 14.64 -12.81 5.66
C ARG A 112 13.40 -12.52 4.82
N VAL A 113 12.61 -11.54 5.23
CA VAL A 113 11.36 -11.13 4.57
C VAL A 113 11.59 -9.83 3.80
N ALA A 114 11.51 -9.86 2.48
CA ALA A 114 11.55 -8.64 1.68
C ALA A 114 10.18 -7.96 1.59
N THR A 115 10.14 -6.65 1.74
CA THR A 115 8.90 -5.85 1.65
C THR A 115 9.19 -4.38 1.35
N THR A 116 8.17 -3.65 0.89
CA THR A 116 8.16 -2.18 0.89
C THR A 116 7.41 -1.62 2.13
N PHE A 117 6.86 -2.49 2.98
CA PHE A 117 5.98 -2.16 4.11
C PHE A 117 6.59 -2.56 5.46
N ASP A 118 7.76 -1.99 5.78
CA ASP A 118 8.57 -2.38 6.94
C ASP A 118 7.78 -2.43 8.24
N LYS A 119 7.04 -1.36 8.55
CA LYS A 119 6.33 -1.24 9.81
C LYS A 119 5.18 -2.23 9.90
N LEU A 120 4.40 -2.36 8.83
CA LEU A 120 3.27 -3.29 8.80
C LEU A 120 3.73 -4.73 9.01
N VAL A 121 4.79 -5.14 8.31
CA VAL A 121 5.34 -6.50 8.42
C VAL A 121 5.96 -6.72 9.80
N HIS A 122 6.76 -5.77 10.28
CA HIS A 122 7.36 -5.84 11.61
C HIS A 122 6.30 -6.01 12.70
N ASP A 123 5.28 -5.12 12.73
CA ASP A 123 4.25 -5.13 13.75
C ASP A 123 3.44 -6.45 13.71
N TYR A 124 3.14 -6.97 12.51
CA TYR A 124 2.48 -8.26 12.33
C TYR A 124 3.31 -9.42 12.90
N LEU A 125 4.61 -9.48 12.62
CA LEU A 125 5.49 -10.53 13.12
C LEU A 125 5.63 -10.48 14.64
N VAL A 126 5.76 -9.28 15.22
CA VAL A 126 5.82 -9.08 16.67
C VAL A 126 4.53 -9.54 17.36
N GLU A 127 3.36 -9.21 16.81
CA GLU A 127 2.07 -9.66 17.34
C GLU A 127 1.94 -11.19 17.40
N HIS A 128 2.57 -11.89 16.45
CA HIS A 128 2.57 -13.34 16.36
C HIS A 128 3.78 -14.01 17.03
N GLY A 129 4.66 -13.25 17.70
CA GLY A 129 5.82 -13.77 18.39
C GLY A 129 6.92 -14.33 17.47
N ILE A 130 6.96 -13.89 16.21
CA ILE A 130 7.91 -14.36 15.20
C ILE A 130 9.05 -13.37 15.05
N GLN A 131 10.27 -13.90 15.04
CA GLN A 131 11.47 -13.11 14.80
C GLN A 131 11.98 -13.39 13.39
N ALA A 132 11.98 -12.39 12.53
CA ALA A 132 12.51 -12.46 11.17
C ALA A 132 13.21 -11.14 10.82
N GLU A 133 14.19 -11.19 9.93
CA GLU A 133 14.86 -9.99 9.40
C GLU A 133 13.97 -9.39 8.30
N THR A 134 13.51 -8.15 8.49
CA THR A 134 12.80 -7.41 7.43
C THR A 134 13.80 -6.68 6.54
N ILE A 135 13.76 -6.96 5.24
CA ILE A 135 14.60 -6.32 4.22
C ILE A 135 13.74 -5.32 3.46
N HIS A 136 14.03 -4.03 3.67
CA HIS A 136 13.38 -2.95 2.95
C HIS A 136 13.80 -2.93 1.47
N LEU A 137 12.82 -2.77 0.59
CA LEU A 137 12.99 -2.51 -0.84
C LEU A 137 12.07 -1.38 -1.29
N ASP A 138 12.52 -0.57 -2.24
CA ASP A 138 11.71 0.49 -2.87
C ASP A 138 10.81 -0.02 -4.01
N GLY A 139 10.97 -1.29 -4.40
CA GLY A 139 10.21 -1.94 -5.47
C GLY A 139 10.86 -3.24 -5.96
N ALA A 140 10.20 -3.90 -6.93
CA ALA A 140 10.63 -5.21 -7.47
C ALA A 140 10.88 -6.27 -6.39
N VAL A 141 9.98 -6.32 -5.40
CA VAL A 141 10.11 -7.15 -4.21
C VAL A 141 10.22 -8.64 -4.59
N GLU A 142 9.51 -9.07 -5.63
CA GLU A 142 9.47 -10.47 -6.07
C GLU A 142 10.84 -10.97 -6.56
N SER A 143 11.65 -10.09 -7.15
CA SER A 143 12.99 -10.45 -7.64
C SER A 143 13.99 -10.70 -6.51
N SER A 144 13.74 -10.18 -5.30
CA SER A 144 14.65 -10.30 -4.16
C SER A 144 14.93 -11.76 -3.77
N VAL A 145 13.93 -12.64 -3.94
CA VAL A 145 14.06 -14.06 -3.61
C VAL A 145 14.93 -14.78 -4.63
N GLN A 146 14.71 -14.52 -5.92
CA GLN A 146 15.55 -15.09 -6.98
C GLN A 146 17.01 -14.63 -6.88
N LEU A 147 17.24 -13.40 -6.42
CA LEU A 147 18.57 -12.83 -6.22
C LEU A 147 19.23 -13.28 -4.90
N GLY A 148 18.55 -14.07 -4.08
CA GLY A 148 19.05 -14.58 -2.80
C GLY A 148 19.12 -13.54 -1.68
N VAL A 149 18.52 -12.37 -1.88
CA VAL A 149 18.45 -11.28 -0.89
C VAL A 149 17.50 -11.66 0.24
N ALA A 150 16.37 -12.29 -0.07
CA ALA A 150 15.35 -12.70 0.90
C ALA A 150 14.94 -14.17 0.70
N ASP A 151 14.37 -14.78 1.74
CA ASP A 151 13.85 -16.16 1.68
C ASP A 151 12.37 -16.19 1.28
N LEU A 152 11.67 -15.09 1.52
CA LEU A 152 10.26 -14.86 1.20
C LEU A 152 9.97 -13.35 1.10
N ILE A 153 8.76 -13.02 0.65
CA ILE A 153 8.29 -11.63 0.58
C ILE A 153 7.00 -11.44 1.36
N ALA A 154 6.69 -10.19 1.68
CA ALA A 154 5.39 -9.77 2.19
C ALA A 154 4.93 -8.52 1.42
N ASP A 155 3.87 -8.63 0.62
CA ASP A 155 3.44 -7.55 -0.27
C ASP A 155 1.93 -7.59 -0.57
N VAL A 156 1.45 -6.53 -1.23
CA VAL A 156 0.09 -6.37 -1.71
C VAL A 156 -0.15 -7.25 -2.93
N VAL A 157 -1.15 -8.12 -2.84
CA VAL A 157 -1.57 -9.06 -3.89
C VAL A 157 -2.98 -8.73 -4.34
N SER A 158 -3.12 -8.45 -5.64
CA SER A 158 -4.42 -8.31 -6.32
C SER A 158 -4.82 -9.62 -7.02
N THR A 159 -4.30 -9.89 -8.23
CA THR A 159 -4.63 -11.11 -9.01
C THR A 159 -3.66 -12.28 -8.78
N GLY A 160 -2.53 -12.03 -8.12
CA GLY A 160 -1.44 -12.99 -7.91
C GLY A 160 -0.60 -13.29 -9.16
N THR A 161 -0.83 -12.65 -10.30
CA THR A 161 -0.08 -12.91 -11.55
C THR A 161 1.40 -12.61 -11.42
N THR A 162 1.77 -11.49 -10.77
CA THR A 162 3.18 -11.12 -10.57
C THR A 162 3.93 -12.17 -9.75
N LEU A 163 3.32 -12.64 -8.66
CA LEU A 163 3.89 -13.71 -7.83
C LEU A 163 4.09 -15.00 -8.62
N ARG A 164 3.07 -15.45 -9.37
CA ARG A 164 3.16 -16.67 -10.20
C ARG A 164 4.30 -16.56 -11.23
N ASN A 165 4.42 -15.42 -11.90
CA ASN A 165 5.48 -15.20 -12.89
C ASN A 165 6.87 -15.19 -12.25
N ALA A 166 6.98 -14.78 -10.98
CA ALA A 166 8.21 -14.83 -10.20
C ALA A 166 8.47 -16.21 -9.54
N GLY A 167 7.62 -17.22 -9.78
CA GLY A 167 7.76 -18.54 -9.18
C GLY A 167 7.43 -18.58 -7.68
N LEU A 168 6.61 -17.65 -7.21
CA LEU A 168 6.18 -17.53 -5.82
C LEU A 168 4.74 -17.98 -5.63
N ARG A 169 4.46 -18.55 -4.45
CA ARG A 169 3.12 -18.89 -3.97
C ARG A 169 2.80 -18.16 -2.67
N VAL A 170 1.56 -17.74 -2.54
CA VAL A 170 1.05 -17.23 -1.26
C VAL A 170 0.98 -18.36 -0.23
N PHE A 171 1.17 -18.02 1.03
CA PHE A 171 0.96 -18.93 2.16
C PHE A 171 0.44 -18.14 3.36
N ALA A 172 -0.13 -18.86 4.34
CA ALA A 172 -0.83 -18.29 5.48
C ALA A 172 -2.03 -17.38 5.11
N GLU A 173 -2.74 -16.95 6.16
CA GLU A 173 -3.82 -15.98 6.04
C GLU A 173 -3.28 -14.58 5.67
N PRO A 174 -4.11 -13.69 5.07
CA PRO A 174 -3.72 -12.31 4.84
C PRO A 174 -3.31 -11.60 6.13
N LEU A 175 -2.25 -10.78 6.06
CA LEU A 175 -1.79 -9.99 7.21
C LEU A 175 -2.78 -8.90 7.59
N SER A 176 -3.63 -8.50 6.65
CA SER A 176 -4.71 -7.55 6.87
C SER A 176 -5.96 -8.00 6.15
N THR A 177 -7.11 -7.82 6.80
CA THR A 177 -8.41 -8.02 6.18
C THR A 177 -8.53 -7.15 4.92
N PRO A 178 -8.97 -7.67 3.78
CA PRO A 178 -9.22 -6.84 2.61
C PRO A 178 -10.28 -5.81 2.97
N LYS A 179 -9.87 -4.54 3.00
CA LYS A 179 -10.79 -3.41 2.97
C LYS A 179 -10.51 -2.64 1.70
N LEU A 180 -11.58 -2.28 1.01
CA LEU A 180 -11.49 -1.36 -0.12
C LEU A 180 -10.95 -0.03 0.41
N ALA A 181 -10.06 0.60 -0.37
CA ALA A 181 -9.63 1.97 -0.12
C ALA A 181 -10.85 2.86 0.00
#